data_AF-A0A3C1DYC9-F1
#
_entry.id   AF-A0A3C1DYC9-F1
#
_cell.length_a   1.000
_cell.length_b   1.000
_cell.length_c   1.000
_cell.angle_alpha   90.00
_cell.angle_beta   90.00
_cell.angle_gamma   90.00
#
_symmetry.space_group_name_H-M   'P 1'
#
loop_
_entity.id
_entity.type
_entity.pdbx_description
1 polymer ?
#
loop_
_entity_poly.entity_id
_entity_poly.type
_entity_poly.pdbx_seq_one_letter_code
_entity_poly.pdbx_strand_id
1 'polypeptide(L)'
;MNATLQPLLHDEIVILRAPTQAWSSRSGAMGSGAIHGIYHSDVRIVSTIDVRYDGLEAEHIATVPGGAESVAFIGLLRHLDDSTADPRVRVVHRRTVTTTGAVESLIFESALGHEVSSTVVVRLASDLAEMDMVKAGLGEALAEITVDGESAAWGRNAITASLRARGAAVAVSADGALELTWVVTIPAKGSSRLGWSIEAADADA
;
A
#
# COMPACT_ATOMS: atom_id res chain seq x y z
N MET A 1 21.34 -6.68 -25.45
CA MET A 1 19.89 -6.42 -25.35
C MET A 1 19.34 -7.46 -24.39
N ASN A 2 19.09 -7.09 -23.13
CA ASN A 2 18.37 -7.99 -22.23
C ASN A 2 16.91 -7.97 -22.70
N ALA A 3 16.44 -9.09 -23.24
CA ALA A 3 15.05 -9.24 -23.62
C ALA A 3 14.20 -8.97 -22.37
N THR A 4 13.20 -8.11 -22.51
CA THR A 4 12.24 -7.85 -21.45
C THR A 4 11.37 -9.11 -21.30
N LEU A 5 11.33 -9.67 -20.10
CA LEU A 5 10.67 -10.95 -19.82
C LEU A 5 9.36 -10.72 -19.09
N GLN A 6 8.41 -11.62 -19.30
CA GLN A 6 7.19 -11.64 -18.51
C GLN A 6 7.52 -11.83 -17.02
N PRO A 7 6.92 -11.05 -16.11
CA PRO A 7 7.14 -11.20 -14.67
C PRO A 7 6.76 -12.61 -14.18
N LEU A 8 7.58 -13.16 -13.29
CA LEU A 8 7.21 -14.37 -12.55
C LEU A 8 6.19 -14.01 -11.47
N LEU A 9 5.17 -14.85 -11.30
CA LEU A 9 4.06 -14.60 -10.37
C LEU A 9 4.03 -15.55 -9.17
N HIS A 10 4.90 -16.56 -9.16
CA HIS A 10 4.81 -17.72 -8.26
C HIS A 10 4.99 -17.38 -6.76
N ASP A 11 5.65 -16.26 -6.46
CA ASP A 11 5.90 -15.80 -5.10
C ASP A 11 5.02 -14.61 -4.69
N GLU A 12 4.11 -14.20 -5.56
CA GLU A 12 3.28 -13.02 -5.37
C GLU A 12 1.98 -13.32 -4.64
N ILE A 13 1.56 -12.37 -3.81
CA ILE A 13 0.25 -12.35 -3.18
C ILE A 13 -0.70 -11.61 -4.11
N VAL A 14 -1.79 -12.28 -4.49
CA VAL A 14 -2.87 -11.69 -5.27
C VAL A 14 -4.18 -11.73 -4.51
N ILE A 15 -4.89 -10.61 -4.55
CA ILE A 15 -6.30 -10.51 -4.19
C ILE A 15 -7.06 -9.84 -5.34
N LEU A 16 -8.32 -10.19 -5.52
CA LEU A 16 -9.14 -9.66 -6.61
C LEU A 16 -10.61 -9.51 -6.20
N ARG A 17 -11.22 -8.47 -6.72
CA ARG A 17 -12.65 -8.25 -6.79
C ARG A 17 -12.90 -7.48 -8.07
N ALA A 18 -13.24 -8.20 -9.13
CA ALA A 18 -13.29 -7.64 -10.48
C ALA A 18 -14.09 -6.32 -10.54
N PRO A 19 -13.58 -5.32 -11.28
CA PRO A 19 -12.38 -5.36 -12.13
C PRO A 19 -11.06 -5.04 -11.40
N THR A 20 -11.05 -4.93 -10.06
CA THR A 20 -9.84 -4.58 -9.31
C THR A 20 -9.05 -5.80 -8.86
N GLN A 21 -7.72 -5.71 -8.95
CA GLN A 21 -6.77 -6.69 -8.44
C GLN A 21 -5.58 -5.99 -7.78
N ALA A 22 -4.99 -6.61 -6.77
CA ALA A 22 -3.77 -6.12 -6.14
C ALA A 22 -2.74 -7.23 -6.03
N TRP A 23 -1.52 -6.93 -6.48
CA TRP A 23 -0.36 -7.80 -6.50
C TRP A 23 0.73 -7.20 -5.61
N SER A 24 1.27 -7.99 -4.69
CA SER A 24 2.32 -7.53 -3.78
C SER A 24 3.22 -8.69 -3.36
N SER A 25 4.38 -8.32 -2.83
CA SER A 25 5.25 -9.26 -2.12
C SER A 25 4.54 -9.93 -0.94
N ARG A 26 5.17 -10.96 -0.36
CA ARG A 26 4.68 -11.64 0.84
C ARG A 26 4.49 -10.70 2.03
N SER A 27 5.28 -9.64 2.17
CA SER A 27 5.13 -8.64 3.24
C SER A 27 4.07 -7.58 2.96
N GLY A 28 3.48 -7.58 1.76
CA GLY A 28 2.46 -6.62 1.33
C GLY A 28 3.01 -5.37 0.65
N ALA A 29 4.35 -5.20 0.61
CA ALA A 29 5.02 -4.13 -0.12
C ALA A 29 4.84 -4.32 -1.63
N MET A 30 4.68 -3.20 -2.35
CA MET A 30 4.57 -3.14 -3.81
C MET A 30 5.75 -2.34 -4.38
N GLY A 31 6.29 -2.74 -5.54
CA GLY A 31 7.39 -2.05 -6.22
C GLY A 31 8.68 -2.88 -6.43
N SER A 32 8.92 -3.91 -5.61
CA SER A 32 10.11 -4.79 -5.79
C SER A 32 9.95 -5.86 -6.87
N GLY A 33 8.73 -6.27 -7.19
CA GLY A 33 8.39 -7.19 -8.26
C GLY A 33 7.72 -6.45 -9.41
N ALA A 34 8.02 -6.85 -10.65
CA ALA A 34 7.57 -6.13 -11.84
C ALA A 34 6.03 -6.08 -11.98
N ILE A 35 5.31 -7.09 -11.48
CA ILE A 35 3.83 -7.15 -11.49
C ILE A 35 3.19 -6.41 -10.31
N HIS A 36 3.97 -5.98 -9.31
CA HIS A 36 3.39 -5.36 -8.12
C HIS A 36 2.56 -4.15 -8.49
N GLY A 37 1.49 -3.95 -7.73
CA GLY A 37 0.60 -2.81 -7.87
C GLY A 37 -0.86 -3.13 -7.63
N ILE A 38 -1.67 -2.07 -7.66
CA ILE A 38 -3.13 -2.16 -7.73
C ILE A 38 -3.51 -1.85 -9.16
N TYR A 39 -4.32 -2.73 -9.74
CA TYR A 39 -4.85 -2.58 -11.09
C TYR A 39 -6.37 -2.46 -11.01
N HIS A 40 -6.91 -1.63 -11.89
CA HIS A 40 -8.34 -1.55 -12.14
C HIS A 40 -8.54 -1.65 -13.65
N SER A 41 -9.41 -2.57 -14.09
CA SER A 41 -9.39 -3.06 -15.47
C SER A 41 -7.99 -3.59 -15.80
N ASP A 42 -7.39 -3.15 -16.91
CA ASP A 42 -6.05 -3.52 -17.34
C ASP A 42 -4.99 -2.45 -17.02
N VAL A 43 -5.29 -1.44 -16.20
CA VAL A 43 -4.35 -0.34 -15.87
C VAL A 43 -3.86 -0.42 -14.44
N ARG A 44 -2.53 -0.33 -14.26
CA ARG A 44 -1.87 -0.24 -12.95
C ARG A 44 -2.05 1.15 -12.34
N ILE A 45 -3.16 1.35 -11.63
CA ILE A 45 -3.47 2.61 -10.95
C ILE A 45 -2.53 2.94 -9.79
N VAL A 46 -1.83 1.95 -9.23
CA VAL A 46 -0.75 2.15 -8.24
C VAL A 46 0.35 1.16 -8.53
N SER A 47 1.60 1.61 -8.68
CA SER A 47 2.75 0.76 -8.97
C SER A 47 3.57 0.41 -7.72
N THR A 48 3.59 1.30 -6.73
CA THR A 48 4.40 1.17 -5.52
C THR A 48 3.60 1.57 -4.30
N ILE A 49 3.75 0.81 -3.22
CA ILE A 49 3.28 1.13 -1.87
C ILE A 49 4.38 0.64 -0.93
N ASP A 50 5.01 1.58 -0.23
CA ASP A 50 5.99 1.34 0.82
C ASP A 50 5.50 2.02 2.11
N VAL A 51 5.56 1.30 3.23
CA VAL A 51 5.08 1.77 4.53
C VAL A 51 6.22 1.75 5.53
N ARG A 52 6.48 2.89 6.16
CA ARG A 52 7.54 3.08 7.15
C ARG A 52 6.97 3.56 8.47
N TYR A 53 7.60 3.10 9.55
CA TYR A 53 7.33 3.44 10.94
C TYR A 53 8.63 4.03 11.51
N ASP A 54 8.65 5.33 11.76
CA ASP A 54 9.86 6.09 12.12
C ASP A 54 11.03 5.85 11.15
N GLY A 55 10.71 5.70 9.85
CA GLY A 55 11.67 5.41 8.78
C GLY A 55 12.07 3.94 8.63
N LEU A 56 11.59 3.05 9.50
CA LEU A 56 11.89 1.62 9.50
C LEU A 56 10.74 0.80 8.90
N GLU A 57 11.08 -0.36 8.32
CA GLU A 57 10.08 -1.36 7.92
C GLU A 57 9.62 -2.16 9.15
N ALA A 58 8.40 -2.67 9.11
CA ALA A 58 7.97 -3.68 10.08
C ALA A 58 8.66 -5.02 9.79
N GLU A 59 9.06 -5.74 10.84
CA GLU A 59 9.58 -7.10 10.70
C GLU A 59 8.41 -8.05 10.38
N HIS A 60 8.27 -8.45 9.12
CA HIS A 60 7.19 -9.32 8.65
C HIS A 60 7.28 -10.71 9.28
N ILE A 61 6.16 -11.21 9.79
CA ILE A 61 6.08 -12.53 10.44
C ILE A 61 4.97 -13.43 9.87
N ALA A 62 3.94 -12.86 9.25
CA ALA A 62 2.84 -13.65 8.71
C ALA A 62 2.06 -12.92 7.62
N THR A 63 1.51 -13.71 6.70
CA THR A 63 0.56 -13.27 5.69
C THR A 63 -0.67 -14.15 5.82
N VAL A 64 -1.82 -13.53 6.06
CA VAL A 64 -3.07 -14.22 6.39
C VAL A 64 -4.11 -13.88 5.32
N PRO A 65 -4.42 -14.81 4.40
CA PRO A 65 -5.51 -14.65 3.45
C PRO A 65 -6.84 -14.44 4.18
N GLY A 66 -7.62 -13.46 3.72
CA GLY A 66 -8.93 -13.10 4.27
C GLY A 66 -10.10 -13.39 3.34
N GLY A 67 -9.87 -14.10 2.25
CA GLY A 67 -10.81 -14.30 1.14
C GLY A 67 -10.13 -14.10 -0.21
N ALA A 68 -10.93 -14.00 -1.27
CA ALA A 68 -10.42 -13.69 -2.60
C ALA A 68 -10.00 -12.22 -2.70
N GLU A 69 -10.66 -11.34 -1.95
CA GLU A 69 -10.57 -9.89 -2.06
C GLU A 69 -9.79 -9.22 -0.92
N SER A 70 -9.32 -9.97 0.09
CA SER A 70 -8.69 -9.40 1.27
C SER A 70 -7.52 -10.23 1.77
N VAL A 71 -6.50 -9.55 2.29
CA VAL A 71 -5.32 -10.15 2.93
C VAL A 71 -4.83 -9.26 4.06
N ALA A 72 -4.24 -9.87 5.09
CA ALA A 72 -3.57 -9.18 6.17
C ALA A 72 -2.08 -9.55 6.23
N PHE A 73 -1.22 -8.54 6.32
CA PHE A 73 0.21 -8.66 6.52
C PHE A 73 0.52 -8.26 7.96
N ILE A 74 1.16 -9.16 8.72
CA ILE A 74 1.45 -8.95 10.13
C ILE A 74 2.94 -8.69 10.27
N GLY A 75 3.27 -7.56 10.90
CA GLY A 75 4.63 -7.15 11.19
C GLY A 75 4.83 -6.74 12.64
N LEU A 76 6.07 -6.85 13.11
CA LEU A 76 6.49 -6.41 14.45
C LEU A 76 7.18 -5.05 14.35
N LEU A 77 6.94 -4.19 15.34
CA LEU A 77 7.55 -2.86 15.45
C LEU A 77 8.50 -2.83 16.64
N ARG A 78 9.53 -3.69 16.60
CA ARG A 78 10.44 -3.91 17.75
C ARG A 78 11.21 -2.67 18.20
N HIS A 79 11.36 -1.69 17.32
CA HIS A 79 11.98 -0.41 17.66
C HIS A 79 11.12 0.45 18.59
N LEU A 80 9.80 0.18 18.68
CA LEU A 80 8.87 0.82 19.60
C LEU A 80 8.71 0.04 20.92
N ASP A 81 9.37 -1.12 21.04
CA ASP A 81 9.21 -2.00 22.19
C ASP A 81 10.09 -1.59 23.38
N ASP A 82 9.93 -2.30 24.50
CA ASP A 82 10.87 -2.19 25.61
C ASP A 82 12.03 -3.20 25.51
N SER A 83 12.86 -3.27 26.55
CA SER A 83 14.03 -4.15 26.57
C SER A 83 13.71 -5.63 26.81
N THR A 84 12.44 -6.05 26.84
CA THR A 84 12.08 -7.46 27.02
C THR A 84 12.27 -8.26 25.74
N ALA A 85 12.38 -9.58 25.88
CA ALA A 85 12.72 -10.45 24.75
C ALA A 85 11.53 -10.64 23.77
N ASP A 86 10.31 -10.67 24.30
CA ASP A 86 9.10 -10.93 23.52
C ASP A 86 8.55 -9.64 22.92
N PRO A 87 8.32 -9.58 21.59
CA PRO A 87 7.78 -8.38 20.95
C PRO A 87 6.30 -8.18 21.32
N ARG A 88 5.97 -6.97 21.76
CA ARG A 88 4.66 -6.55 22.28
C ARG A 88 4.00 -5.44 21.47
N VAL A 89 4.71 -4.86 20.50
CA VAL A 89 4.13 -3.91 19.53
C VAL A 89 4.09 -4.53 18.15
N ARG A 90 2.89 -4.65 17.58
CA ARG A 90 2.68 -5.19 16.23
C ARG A 90 1.78 -4.28 15.41
N VAL A 91 1.88 -4.44 14.10
CA VAL A 91 0.99 -3.83 13.12
C VAL A 91 0.38 -4.91 12.23
N VAL A 92 -0.91 -4.75 11.94
CA VAL A 92 -1.62 -5.53 10.94
C VAL A 92 -1.98 -4.57 9.80
N HIS A 93 -1.31 -4.74 8.67
CA HIS A 93 -1.66 -4.07 7.42
C HIS A 93 -2.68 -4.93 6.68
N ARG A 94 -3.95 -4.49 6.68
CA ARG A 94 -5.01 -5.15 5.92
C ARG A 94 -5.30 -4.39 4.64
N ARG A 95 -5.25 -5.13 3.53
CA ARG A 95 -5.64 -4.70 2.19
C ARG A 95 -6.93 -5.40 1.79
N THR A 96 -7.86 -4.65 1.22
CA THR A 96 -9.09 -5.18 0.62
C THR A 96 -9.34 -4.50 -0.71
N VAL A 97 -9.51 -5.27 -1.78
CA VAL A 97 -9.96 -4.74 -3.07
C VAL A 97 -11.48 -4.80 -3.19
N THR A 98 -12.06 -3.81 -3.85
CA THR A 98 -13.48 -3.66 -4.12
C THR A 98 -13.72 -3.64 -5.63
N THR A 99 -14.98 -3.62 -6.05
CA THR A 99 -15.34 -3.43 -7.46
C THR A 99 -14.98 -2.04 -8.00
N THR A 100 -14.48 -1.13 -7.16
CA THR A 100 -14.19 0.26 -7.54
C THR A 100 -12.81 0.73 -7.07
N GLY A 101 -11.96 -0.15 -6.54
CA GLY A 101 -10.63 0.23 -6.06
C GLY A 101 -10.18 -0.59 -4.84
N ALA A 102 -9.57 0.06 -3.85
CA ALA A 102 -8.98 -0.63 -2.71
C ALA A 102 -9.09 0.17 -1.42
N VAL A 103 -9.12 -0.54 -0.29
CA VAL A 103 -9.06 0.04 1.06
C VAL A 103 -7.90 -0.59 1.80
N GLU A 104 -7.11 0.27 2.41
CA GLU A 104 -5.90 -0.08 3.14
C GLU A 104 -6.06 0.37 4.60
N SER A 105 -5.61 -0.46 5.53
CA SER A 105 -5.63 -0.09 6.94
C SER A 105 -4.48 -0.67 7.72
N LEU A 106 -3.95 0.16 8.62
CA LEU A 106 -2.88 -0.18 9.55
C LEU A 106 -3.49 -0.22 10.94
N ILE A 107 -3.54 -1.40 11.54
CA ILE A 107 -4.04 -1.63 12.90
C ILE A 107 -2.83 -1.88 13.78
N PHE A 108 -2.59 -0.97 14.72
CA PHE A 108 -1.52 -1.06 15.68
C PHE A 108 -2.05 -1.65 16.98
N GLU A 109 -1.30 -2.57 17.56
CA GLU A 109 -1.64 -3.19 18.85
C GLU A 109 -0.41 -3.21 19.73
N SER A 110 -0.56 -2.77 20.98
CA SER A 110 0.49 -2.74 21.98
C SER A 110 0.05 -3.49 23.22
N ALA A 111 0.90 -4.38 23.74
CA ALA A 111 0.75 -4.98 25.07
C ALA A 111 1.56 -4.23 26.16
N LEU A 112 2.20 -3.12 25.80
CA LEU A 112 2.99 -2.31 26.73
C LEU A 112 2.14 -1.68 27.82
N GLY A 113 2.72 -1.48 29.00
CA GLY A 113 2.08 -0.80 30.12
C GLY A 113 2.02 0.73 30.00
N HIS A 114 2.55 1.29 28.91
CA HIS A 114 2.59 2.73 28.63
C HIS A 114 2.26 3.00 27.16
N GLU A 115 1.92 4.25 26.87
CA GLU A 115 1.65 4.73 25.52
C GLU A 115 2.94 4.83 24.71
N VAL A 116 2.87 4.51 23.42
CA VAL A 116 3.95 4.72 22.46
C VAL A 116 3.44 5.48 21.24
N SER A 117 4.30 6.25 20.60
CA SER A 117 3.97 6.97 19.37
C SER A 117 4.93 6.59 18.26
N SER A 118 4.47 6.74 17.01
CA SER A 118 5.29 6.52 15.82
C SER A 118 4.84 7.44 14.69
N THR A 119 5.79 7.89 13.88
CA THR A 119 5.52 8.56 12.61
C THR A 119 5.35 7.50 11.53
N VAL A 120 4.17 7.46 10.92
CA VAL A 120 3.84 6.52 9.86
C VAL A 120 3.88 7.26 8.54
N VAL A 121 4.74 6.81 7.63
CA VAL A 121 4.88 7.37 6.28
C VAL A 121 4.52 6.28 5.28
N VAL A 122 3.55 6.57 4.40
CA VAL A 122 3.21 5.72 3.26
C VAL A 122 3.63 6.44 2.00
N ARG A 123 4.54 5.84 1.23
CA ARG A 123 4.95 6.33 -0.10
C ARG A 123 4.26 5.51 -1.17
N LEU A 124 3.55 6.19 -2.06
CA LEU A 124 2.79 5.61 -3.16
C LEU A 124 3.26 6.22 -4.48
N ALA A 125 3.39 5.40 -5.51
CA ALA A 125 3.63 5.87 -6.87
C ALA A 125 2.62 5.25 -7.84
N SER A 126 2.37 5.94 -8.94
CA SER A 126 1.53 5.45 -10.03
C SER A 126 2.25 5.70 -11.34
N ASP A 127 2.24 4.71 -12.23
CA ASP A 127 2.75 4.83 -13.60
C ASP A 127 1.63 4.72 -14.65
N LEU A 128 0.41 4.34 -14.22
CA LEU A 128 -0.74 4.08 -15.10
C LEU A 128 -0.39 3.15 -16.26
N ALA A 129 0.53 2.21 -16.03
CA ALA A 129 0.97 1.28 -17.06
C ALA A 129 -0.14 0.29 -17.42
N GLU A 130 -0.37 0.11 -18.72
CA GLU A 130 -1.22 -0.95 -19.25
C GLU A 130 -0.63 -2.33 -18.92
N MET A 131 -1.50 -3.30 -18.65
CA MET A 131 -1.12 -4.67 -18.29
C MET A 131 -0.19 -5.31 -19.32
N ASP A 132 -0.42 -5.04 -20.60
CA ASP A 132 0.43 -5.58 -21.68
C ASP A 132 1.84 -5.00 -21.66
N MET A 133 2.00 -3.74 -21.24
CA MET A 133 3.32 -3.13 -21.04
C MET A 133 4.05 -3.77 -19.86
N VAL A 134 3.33 -4.03 -18.76
CA VAL A 134 3.89 -4.73 -17.59
C VAL A 134 4.30 -6.16 -17.93
N LYS A 135 3.47 -6.90 -18.67
CA LYS A 135 3.80 -8.25 -19.17
C LYS A 135 4.98 -8.24 -20.12
N ALA A 136 5.14 -7.17 -20.90
CA ALA A 136 6.29 -6.98 -21.76
C ALA A 136 7.54 -6.54 -21.00
N GLY A 137 7.49 -6.34 -19.67
CA GLY A 137 8.61 -5.89 -18.84
C GLY A 137 9.05 -4.45 -19.13
N LEU A 138 8.13 -3.62 -19.64
CA LEU A 138 8.37 -2.22 -19.96
C LEU A 138 7.96 -1.33 -18.79
N GLY A 139 8.70 -0.23 -18.60
CA GLY A 139 8.37 0.80 -17.61
C GLY A 139 7.68 2.01 -18.24
N GLU A 140 6.86 2.68 -17.45
CA GLU A 140 6.24 3.97 -17.77
C GLU A 140 6.79 5.06 -16.84
N ALA A 141 6.72 6.31 -17.28
CA ALA A 141 7.01 7.44 -16.40
C ALA A 141 5.90 7.56 -15.34
N LEU A 142 6.25 8.07 -14.16
CA LEU A 142 5.25 8.30 -13.12
C LEU A 142 4.17 9.28 -13.61
N ALA A 143 2.93 8.97 -13.24
CA ALA A 143 1.79 9.84 -13.47
C ALA A 143 1.91 11.10 -12.59
N GLU A 144 1.44 12.22 -13.13
CA GLU A 144 1.29 13.43 -12.32
C GLU A 144 0.15 13.25 -11.31
N ILE A 145 0.44 13.57 -10.05
CA ILE A 145 -0.51 13.46 -8.94
C ILE A 145 -0.86 14.87 -8.47
N THR A 146 -2.16 15.14 -8.37
CA THR A 146 -2.69 16.38 -7.79
C THR A 146 -3.16 16.12 -6.37
N VAL A 147 -2.92 17.06 -5.45
CA VAL A 147 -3.30 16.95 -4.04
C VAL A 147 -4.25 18.07 -3.65
N ASP A 148 -5.29 17.73 -2.91
CA ASP A 148 -6.24 18.66 -2.30
C ASP A 148 -6.56 18.21 -0.87
N GLY A 149 -5.94 18.88 0.11
CA GLY A 149 -6.08 18.54 1.53
C GLY A 149 -5.63 17.10 1.83
N GLU A 150 -6.55 16.28 2.34
CA GLU A 150 -6.32 14.86 2.65
C GLU A 150 -6.63 13.92 1.47
N SER A 151 -6.77 14.46 0.26
CA SER A 151 -7.12 13.71 -0.95
C SER A 151 -6.08 13.94 -2.06
N ALA A 152 -5.98 12.96 -2.96
CA ALA A 152 -5.14 13.05 -4.16
C ALA A 152 -5.86 12.45 -5.36
N ALA A 153 -5.49 12.86 -6.57
CA ALA A 153 -6.04 12.32 -7.81
C ALA A 153 -4.99 12.27 -8.92
N TRP A 154 -5.08 11.23 -9.75
CA TRP A 154 -4.26 11.02 -10.94
C TRP A 154 -5.07 10.26 -11.99
N GLY A 155 -4.64 10.34 -13.24
CA GLY A 155 -5.34 9.67 -14.33
C GLY A 155 -4.68 9.91 -15.68
N ARG A 156 -5.05 9.09 -16.66
CA ARG A 156 -4.63 9.20 -18.05
C ARG A 156 -5.69 8.53 -18.91
N ASN A 157 -6.06 9.19 -20.01
CA ASN A 157 -7.11 8.70 -20.92
C ASN A 157 -8.43 8.44 -20.16
N ALA A 158 -9.01 7.25 -20.30
CA ALA A 158 -10.28 6.86 -19.67
C ALA A 158 -10.17 6.45 -18.19
N ILE A 159 -8.95 6.20 -17.69
CA ILE A 159 -8.72 5.76 -16.31
C ILE A 159 -8.44 6.95 -15.41
N THR A 160 -9.20 7.03 -14.33
CA THR A 160 -8.97 7.97 -13.22
C THR A 160 -8.88 7.20 -11.90
N ALA A 161 -8.06 7.70 -10.99
CA ALA A 161 -7.97 7.21 -9.64
C ALA A 161 -7.91 8.38 -8.66
N SER A 162 -8.53 8.20 -7.50
CA SER A 162 -8.52 9.15 -6.41
C SER A 162 -8.23 8.43 -5.11
N LEU A 163 -7.57 9.13 -4.19
CA LEU A 163 -7.20 8.64 -2.87
C LEU A 163 -7.74 9.56 -1.80
N ARG A 164 -8.19 8.98 -0.68
CA ARG A 164 -8.49 9.70 0.56
C ARG A 164 -7.75 9.07 1.73
N ALA A 165 -7.04 9.90 2.50
CA ALA A 165 -6.23 9.48 3.64
C ALA A 165 -6.57 10.34 4.86
N ARG A 166 -7.65 9.99 5.55
CA ARG A 166 -8.15 10.79 6.67
C ARG A 166 -7.09 10.97 7.75
N GLY A 167 -6.89 12.21 8.19
CA GLY A 167 -5.92 12.56 9.23
C GLY A 167 -4.46 12.48 8.81
N ALA A 168 -4.17 12.28 7.52
CA ALA A 168 -2.82 12.32 6.98
C ALA A 168 -2.47 13.73 6.53
N ALA A 169 -1.22 14.15 6.70
CA ALA A 169 -0.64 15.14 5.82
C ALA A 169 -0.34 14.46 4.47
N VAL A 170 -0.84 15.04 3.37
CA VAL A 170 -0.67 14.50 2.02
C VAL A 170 0.16 15.47 1.19
N ALA A 171 1.20 14.97 0.55
CA ALA A 171 2.09 15.77 -0.30
C ALA A 171 2.68 14.95 -1.44
N VAL A 172 3.09 15.62 -2.52
CA VAL A 172 3.89 15.00 -3.59
C VAL A 172 5.36 15.29 -3.32
N SER A 173 6.20 14.26 -3.27
CA SER A 173 7.64 14.41 -3.12
C SER A 173 8.31 14.82 -4.43
N ALA A 174 9.57 15.26 -4.35
CA ALA A 174 10.31 15.79 -5.50
C ALA A 174 10.50 14.76 -6.64
N ASP A 175 10.44 13.46 -6.33
CA ASP A 175 10.51 12.36 -7.28
C ASP A 175 9.13 11.97 -7.88
N GLY A 176 8.06 12.70 -7.55
CA GLY A 176 6.72 12.50 -8.08
C GLY A 176 5.87 11.48 -7.32
N ALA A 177 6.38 10.86 -6.26
CA ALA A 177 5.59 9.96 -5.41
C ALA A 177 4.65 10.75 -4.49
N LEU A 178 3.49 10.16 -4.18
CA LEU A 178 2.59 10.63 -3.15
C LEU A 178 3.05 10.13 -1.77
N GLU A 179 3.12 11.02 -0.80
CA GLU A 179 3.46 10.71 0.59
C GLU A 179 2.28 11.02 1.51
N LEU A 180 1.90 10.05 2.33
CA LEU A 180 0.89 10.17 3.37
C LEU A 180 1.57 10.03 4.73
N THR A 181 1.45 11.04 5.58
CA THR A 181 2.13 11.08 6.88
C THR A 181 1.15 11.23 8.03
N TRP A 182 1.23 10.32 8.99
CA TRP A 182 0.50 10.39 10.26
C TRP A 182 1.47 10.35 11.43
N VAL A 183 1.07 10.95 12.55
CA VAL A 183 1.63 10.60 13.88
C VAL A 183 0.57 9.75 14.57
N VAL A 184 0.88 8.48 14.82
CA VAL A 184 -0.01 7.56 15.53
C VAL A 184 0.41 7.49 17.00
N THR A 185 -0.58 7.57 17.88
CA THR A 185 -0.44 7.28 19.31
C THR A 185 -1.12 5.94 19.59
N ILE A 186 -0.41 5.00 20.20
CA ILE A 186 -0.89 3.66 20.55
C ILE A 186 -1.00 3.60 22.08
N PRO A 187 -2.23 3.53 22.64
CA PRO A 187 -2.42 3.50 24.08
C PRO A 187 -1.78 2.28 24.75
N ALA A 188 -1.48 2.40 26.05
CA ALA A 188 -1.08 1.28 26.88
C ALA A 188 -2.11 0.13 26.81
N LYS A 189 -1.64 -1.09 26.50
CA LYS A 189 -2.49 -2.28 26.32
C LYS A 189 -3.63 -2.07 25.33
N GLY A 190 -3.44 -1.18 24.34
CA GLY A 190 -4.49 -0.68 23.47
C GLY A 190 -4.15 -0.83 21.99
N SER A 191 -5.02 -0.24 21.17
CA SER A 191 -4.93 -0.29 19.73
C SER A 191 -5.29 1.04 19.09
N SER A 192 -4.69 1.31 17.93
CA SER A 192 -4.99 2.46 17.09
C SER A 192 -5.11 2.05 15.63
N ARG A 193 -5.83 2.83 14.82
CA ARG A 193 -6.07 2.50 13.41
C ARG A 193 -5.87 3.72 12.53
N LEU A 194 -5.13 3.52 11.45
CA LEU A 194 -4.99 4.44 10.32
C LEU A 194 -5.45 3.75 9.04
N GLY A 195 -5.67 4.51 7.98
CA GLY A 195 -5.99 3.93 6.68
C GLY A 195 -6.21 4.96 5.59
N TRP A 196 -6.25 4.44 4.37
CA TRP A 196 -6.56 5.21 3.16
C TRP A 196 -7.40 4.35 2.22
N SER A 197 -8.13 5.01 1.33
CA SER A 197 -8.92 4.35 0.28
C SER A 197 -8.53 4.91 -1.07
N ILE A 198 -8.54 4.04 -2.08
CA ILE A 198 -8.38 4.37 -3.49
C ILE A 198 -9.68 4.00 -4.20
N GLU A 199 -10.23 4.94 -4.95
CA GLU A 199 -11.33 4.72 -5.88
C GLU A 199 -10.81 4.95 -7.29
N ALA A 200 -11.23 4.10 -8.23
CA ALA A 200 -10.91 4.19 -9.63
C ALA A 200 -12.16 4.06 -10.49
N ALA A 201 -12.11 4.71 -11.64
CA ALA A 201 -13.14 4.62 -12.66
C ALA A 201 -12.48 4.48 -14.02
N ASP A 202 -13.08 3.62 -14.84
CA ASP A 202 -12.76 3.40 -16.24
C ASP A 202 -13.97 3.85 -17.06
N ALA A 203 -13.81 4.88 -17.88
CA ALA A 203 -14.90 5.39 -18.70
C ALA A 203 -15.25 4.47 -19.88
N ASP A 204 -14.39 3.50 -20.20
CA ASP A 204 -14.55 2.57 -21.33
C ASP A 204 -15.07 1.17 -20.92
N ALA A 205 -15.30 0.94 -19.62
CA ALA A 205 -15.71 -0.35 -19.04
C ALA A 205 -17.22 -0.65 -19.07
#